data_AF-A0A7Y3JCF2-F1
#
_entry.id   AF-A0A7Y3JCF2-F1
#
_cell.length_a   1.000
_cell.length_b   1.000
_cell.length_c   1.000
_cell.angle_alpha   90.00
_cell.angle_beta   90.00
_cell.angle_gamma   90.00
#
_symmetry.space_group_name_H-M   'P 1'
#
loop_
_entity.id
_entity.type
_entity.pdbx_description
1 polymer ?
#
loop_
_entity_poly.entity_id
_entity_poly.type
_entity_poly.pdbx_seq_one_letter_code
_entity_poly.pdbx_strand_id
1 'polypeptide(L)' 'MIERGKARVTRCNLAYINQALCAVDHGRVLGYDNAHGYHRRHHMGQVELVKHVSYEATAELFQQEVTALLKAHNESKP' A
#
# COMPACT_ATOMS: atom_id res chain seq x y z
N MET A 1 -1.85 23.99 -0.84
CA MET A 1 -0.89 24.90 -0.18
C MET A 1 0.50 24.51 -0.65
N ILE A 2 1.13 25.36 -1.46
CA ILE A 2 2.48 25.16 -2.00
C ILE A 2 3.42 26.02 -1.14
N GLU A 3 4.32 25.38 -0.39
CA GLU A 3 5.54 26.05 0.08
C GLU A 3 6.51 26.14 -1.11
N ARG A 4 7.10 27.32 -1.29
CA ARG A 4 7.89 27.69 -2.46
C ARG A 4 9.01 26.67 -2.74
N GLY A 5 8.98 26.05 -3.93
CA GLY A 5 10.14 25.42 -4.56
C GLY A 5 10.29 23.89 -4.44
N LYS A 6 9.41 23.18 -3.72
CA LYS A 6 9.42 21.70 -3.67
C LYS A 6 8.04 21.13 -3.98
N ALA A 7 7.98 20.23 -4.96
CA ALA A 7 6.76 19.49 -5.25
C ALA A 7 6.41 18.62 -4.04
N ARG A 8 5.19 18.78 -3.50
CA ARG A 8 4.69 17.97 -2.40
C ARG A 8 3.70 16.96 -2.94
N VAL A 9 3.89 15.68 -2.63
CA VAL A 9 2.91 14.64 -2.94
C VAL A 9 1.61 14.97 -2.20
N THR A 10 0.55 15.29 -2.95
CA THR A 10 -0.77 15.59 -2.39
C THR A 10 -1.67 14.36 -2.35
N ARG A 11 -1.41 13.39 -3.23
CA ARG A 11 -2.15 12.14 -3.30
C ARG A 11 -1.24 10.98 -3.72
N CYS A 12 -1.40 9.82 -3.10
CA CYS A 12 -0.71 8.59 -3.47
C CYS A 12 -1.66 7.39 -3.43
N ASN A 13 -1.37 6.39 -4.25
CA ASN A 13 -2.01 5.08 -4.22
C ASN A 13 -0.99 4.03 -4.68
N LEU A 14 -0.62 3.12 -3.78
CA LEU A 14 0.22 1.95 -4.02
C LEU A 14 -0.64 0.72 -3.82
N ALA A 15 -0.60 -0.23 -4.75
CA ALA A 15 -1.41 -1.43 -4.65
C ALA A 15 -0.69 -2.63 -5.27
N TYR A 16 -0.67 -3.73 -4.52
CA TYR A 16 -0.35 -5.06 -5.03
C TYR A 16 -1.65 -5.81 -5.27
N ILE A 17 -1.90 -6.14 -6.53
CA ILE A 17 -3.13 -6.80 -7.00
C ILE A 17 -2.80 -8.22 -7.42
N ASN A 18 -3.52 -9.19 -6.84
CA ASN A 18 -3.47 -10.58 -7.25
C ASN A 18 -4.81 -11.25 -6.95
N GLN A 19 -5.63 -11.41 -7.99
CA GLN A 19 -6.97 -12.01 -7.93
C GLN A 19 -6.97 -13.47 -7.48
N ALA A 20 -5.87 -14.20 -7.72
CA ALA A 20 -5.75 -15.58 -7.27
C ALA A 20 -5.52 -15.67 -5.75
N LEU A 21 -4.97 -14.62 -5.13
CA LEU A 21 -4.69 -14.56 -3.68
C LEU A 21 -5.79 -13.85 -2.90
N CYS A 22 -6.51 -12.92 -3.53
CA CYS A 22 -7.57 -12.15 -2.90
C CYS A 22 -8.70 -11.92 -3.89
N ALA A 23 -9.93 -12.32 -3.54
CA ALA A 23 -11.11 -12.09 -4.39
C ALA A 23 -11.90 -10.83 -3.99
N VAL A 24 -11.55 -10.20 -2.86
CA VAL A 24 -12.17 -8.97 -2.36
C VAL A 24 -11.35 -7.74 -2.76
N ASP A 25 -11.90 -6.54 -2.52
CA ASP A 25 -11.22 -5.26 -2.81
C ASP A 25 -10.58 -5.20 -4.21
N HIS A 26 -11.30 -5.69 -5.22
CA HIS A 26 -10.83 -5.77 -6.62
C HIS A 26 -9.49 -6.49 -6.78
N GLY A 27 -9.23 -7.50 -5.94
CA GLY A 27 -8.01 -8.29 -5.95
C GLY A 27 -6.83 -7.65 -5.25
N ARG A 28 -7.04 -6.55 -4.52
CA ARG A 28 -6.00 -5.87 -3.75
C ARG A 28 -5.62 -6.71 -2.54
N VAL A 29 -4.45 -7.33 -2.64
CA VAL A 29 -3.84 -8.08 -1.53
C VAL A 29 -3.29 -7.12 -0.49
N LEU A 30 -2.57 -6.09 -0.95
CA LEU A 30 -1.98 -5.05 -0.10
C LEU A 30 -2.06 -3.69 -0.80
N GLY A 31 -2.24 -2.61 -0.06
CA GLY A 31 -2.09 -1.27 -0.62
C GLY A 31 -1.99 -0.17 0.43
N TYR A 32 -1.54 1.00 -0.03
CA TYR A 32 -1.46 2.23 0.76
C TYR A 32 -1.99 3.39 -0.06
N ASP A 33 -2.88 4.19 0.53
CA ASP A 33 -3.32 5.44 -0.07
C ASP A 33 -3.55 6.52 0.98
N ASN A 34 -3.72 7.76 0.52
CA ASN A 34 -4.03 8.89 1.38
C ASN A 34 -5.33 9.62 0.99
N ALA A 35 -6.28 8.89 0.38
CA ALA A 35 -7.52 9.51 -0.07
C ALA A 35 -8.35 10.03 1.12
N HIS A 36 -9.16 11.06 0.87
CA HIS A 36 -9.95 11.74 1.89
C HIS A 36 -9.12 12.37 3.04
N GLY A 37 -7.81 12.58 2.83
CA GLY A 37 -6.94 13.19 3.84
C GLY A 37 -6.49 12.24 4.95
N TYR A 38 -6.82 10.96 4.85
CA TYR A 38 -6.41 9.91 5.79
C TYR A 38 -5.51 8.90 5.10
N HIS A 39 -4.45 8.48 5.79
CA HIS A 39 -3.57 7.43 5.30
C HIS A 39 -4.14 6.08 5.70
N ARG A 40 -4.28 5.21 4.71
CA ARG A 40 -4.94 3.91 4.85
C ARG A 40 -4.03 2.81 4.36
N ARG A 41 -3.94 1.73 5.13
CA ARG A 41 -3.38 0.46 4.69
C ARG A 41 -4.54 -0.48 4.36
N HIS A 42 -4.49 -1.07 3.18
CA HIS A 42 -5.39 -2.11 2.71
C HIS A 42 -4.66 -3.44 2.81
N HIS A 43 -5.27 -4.46 3.40
CA HIS A 43 -4.70 -5.80 3.46
C HIS A 43 -5.81 -6.86 3.42
N MET A 44 -5.85 -7.65 2.33
CA MET A 44 -6.83 -8.72 2.12
C MET A 44 -8.29 -8.27 2.40
N GLY A 45 -8.65 -7.08 1.91
CA GLY A 45 -9.98 -6.48 2.12
C GLY A 45 -10.20 -5.78 3.45
N GLN A 46 -9.25 -5.85 4.39
CA GLN A 46 -9.27 -5.05 5.62
C GLN A 46 -8.63 -3.68 5.37
N VAL A 47 -9.20 -2.64 5.99
CA VAL A 47 -8.71 -1.26 5.88
C VAL A 47 -8.42 -0.73 7.28
N GLU A 48 -7.21 -0.21 7.47
CA GLU A 48 -6.79 0.38 8.73
C GLU A 48 -6.17 1.77 8.52
N LEU A 49 -6.36 2.65 9.51
CA LEU A 49 -5.73 3.96 9.53
C LEU A 49 -4.27 3.82 9.95
N VAL A 50 -3.37 4.46 9.21
CA VAL A 50 -1.94 4.47 9.51
C VAL A 50 -1.45 5.90 9.70
N LYS A 51 -0.38 6.08 10.48
CA LYS A 51 0.25 7.39 10.62
C LYS A 51 0.96 7.77 9.31
N HIS A 52 0.80 9.02 8.90
CA HIS A 52 1.61 9.59 7.82
C HIS A 52 3.03 9.86 8.31
N VAL A 53 4.04 9.43 7.55
CA VAL A 53 5.43 9.80 7.77
C VAL A 53 5.95 10.58 6.55
N SER A 54 6.09 9.91 5.42
CA SER A 54 6.34 10.50 4.10
C SER A 54 5.88 9.54 3.00
N TYR A 55 5.87 10.00 1.75
CA TYR A 55 5.62 9.11 0.62
C TYR A 55 6.71 8.04 0.51
N GLU A 56 7.97 8.43 0.63
CA GLU A 56 9.14 7.56 0.51
C GLU A 56 9.12 6.45 1.57
N ALA A 57 8.85 6.80 2.84
CA ALA A 57 8.74 5.83 3.92
C ALA A 57 7.56 4.86 3.70
N THR A 58 6.44 5.36 3.16
CA THR A 58 5.28 4.52 2.82
C THR A 58 5.60 3.56 1.66
N ALA A 59 6.32 4.04 0.64
CA ALA A 59 6.71 3.24 -0.50
C ALA A 59 7.73 2.14 -0.11
N GLU A 60 8.68 2.47 0.76
CA GLU A 60 9.64 1.49 1.29
C GLU A 60 8.92 0.40 2.10
N LEU A 61 8.03 0.78 3.02
CA LEU A 61 7.24 -0.17 3.80
C LEU A 61 6.38 -1.07 2.90
N PHE A 62 5.69 -0.48 1.92
CA PHE A 62 4.92 -1.22 0.93
C PHE A 62 5.79 -2.25 0.19
N GLN A 63 6.98 -1.87 -0.26
CA GLN A 63 7.88 -2.77 -0.97
C GLN A 63 8.34 -3.93 -0.07
N GLN A 64 8.69 -3.66 1.19
CA GLN A 64 9.09 -4.68 2.15
C GLN A 64 7.97 -5.70 2.39
N GLU A 65 6.73 -5.24 2.59
CA GLU A 65 5.58 -6.12 2.81
C GLU A 65 5.21 -6.94 1.57
N VAL A 66 5.21 -6.33 0.37
CA VAL A 66 4.98 -7.07 -0.88
C VAL A 66 6.04 -8.15 -1.05
N THR A 67 7.31 -7.83 -0.81
CA THR A 67 8.39 -8.82 -0.90
C THR A 67 8.19 -9.96 0.11
N ALA A 68 7.75 -9.67 1.33
CA ALA A 68 7.43 -10.71 2.32
C ALA A 68 6.26 -11.60 1.86
N LEU A 69 5.18 -11.01 1.32
CA LEU A 69 4.04 -11.75 0.78
C LEU A 69 4.44 -12.66 -0.40
N LEU A 70 5.29 -12.18 -1.31
CA LEU A 70 5.78 -12.95 -2.45
C LEU A 70 6.66 -14.13 -2.01
N LYS A 71 7.54 -13.93 -1.01
CA LYS A 71 8.36 -15.00 -0.45
C LYS A 71 7.49 -16.07 0.20
N ALA A 72 6.59 -15.68 1.08
CA ALA A 72 5.65 -16.60 1.73
C ALA A 72 4.80 -17.37 0.71
N HIS A 73 4.33 -16.70 -0.35
CA HIS A 73 3.59 -17.37 -1.41
C HIS A 73 4.43 -18.40 -2.17
N ASN A 74 5.69 -18.09 -2.47
CA ASN A 74 6.59 -19.01 -3.16
C ASN A 74 6.99 -20.20 -2.29
N GLU A 75 7.19 -19.99 -0.98
CA GLU A 75 7.46 -21.06 -0.02
C GLU A 75 6.24 -21.97 0.22
N SER A 76 5.02 -21.44 0.03
CA SER A 76 3.78 -22.20 0.13
C SER A 76 3.41 -23.01 -1.11
N LYS A 77 4.13 -22.84 -2.23
CA LYS A 77 3.92 -23.65 -3.44
C LYS A 77 4.63 -25.01 -3.26
N PRO A 78 3.90 -26.13 -3.41
CA PRO A 78 4.50 -27.47 -3.37
C PRO A 78 5.47 -27.71 -4.53
#